data_AF-A0A5B8VNW7-F1
#
_entry.id   AF-A0A5B8VNW7-F1
#
_cell.length_a   1.000
_cell.length_b   1.000
_cell.length_c   1.000
_cell.angle_alpha   90.00
_cell.angle_beta   90.00
_cell.angle_gamma   90.00
#
_symmetry.space_group_name_H-M   'P 1'
#
loop_
_entity.id
_entity.type
_entity.pdbx_description
1 polymer ?
#
loop_
_entity_poly.entity_id
_entity_poly.type
_entity_poly.pdbx_seq_one_letter_code
_entity_poly.pdbx_strand_id
1 'polypeptide(L)'
;MMVVLLSYQAVILSKKNYIVNRLIIIGNGFDLAHGLETKYNDFMLWYLKKCYGNAYEKGDYEDDLLTIKKVIPRHAWFTKINSTSDLINHLYTTVGFNPLIHNDANYRLNELQEVSNPFNTTFKSDFLRLLLSKCNFSTWVEVENEYYEELKRILYASKDPYRKPQKLNDLNNSFAFIIKQLEEYLKTIPQSSLHPGFGDIFESPIYKTEILKTK
;
A
#
# COMPACT_ATOMS: atom_id res chain seq x y z
N MET A 1 5.15 10.38 -4.70
CA MET A 1 5.60 11.75 -4.38
C MET A 1 7.07 11.88 -4.78
N MET A 2 7.39 12.69 -5.80
CA MET A 2 8.77 12.93 -6.23
C MET A 2 9.34 14.12 -5.46
N VAL A 3 10.48 13.96 -4.79
CA VAL A 3 11.15 15.06 -4.09
C VAL A 3 12.30 15.56 -4.96
N VAL A 4 12.30 16.85 -5.23
CA VAL A 4 13.35 17.54 -5.99
C VAL A 4 14.15 18.41 -5.04
N LEU A 5 15.46 18.16 -4.96
CA LEU A 5 16.39 18.96 -4.16
C LEU A 5 17.40 19.66 -5.08
N LEU A 6 17.58 20.96 -4.86
CA LEU A 6 18.55 21.79 -5.58
C LEU A 6 19.72 22.12 -4.66
N SER A 7 20.94 21.90 -5.14
CA SER A 7 22.17 22.33 -4.46
C SER A 7 23.11 23.02 -5.46
N TYR A 8 23.84 24.03 -4.99
CA TYR A 8 24.73 24.86 -5.79
C TYR A 8 26.18 24.46 -5.58
N GLN A 9 26.94 24.18 -6.65
CA GLN A 9 28.39 23.99 -6.59
C GLN A 9 29.09 24.64 -7.78
N ALA A 10 30.21 25.31 -7.52
CA ALA A 10 31.07 25.84 -8.57
C ALA A 10 31.99 24.72 -9.09
N VAL A 11 32.07 24.52 -10.41
CA VAL A 11 32.91 23.49 -11.04
C VAL A 11 33.93 24.15 -11.95
N ILE A 12 35.22 23.88 -11.70
CA ILE A 12 36.30 24.38 -12.56
C ILE A 12 36.52 23.37 -13.69
N LEU A 13 36.25 23.77 -14.93
CA LEU A 13 36.48 22.94 -16.12
C LEU A 13 37.37 23.68 -17.11
N SER A 14 38.65 23.32 -17.14
CA SER A 14 39.71 24.06 -17.86
C SER A 14 39.73 25.55 -17.43
N LYS A 15 40.50 26.44 -18.08
CA LYS A 15 40.72 27.84 -17.66
C LYS A 15 39.46 28.74 -17.58
N LYS A 16 38.24 28.18 -17.58
CA LYS A 16 36.95 28.87 -17.42
C LYS A 16 36.20 28.31 -16.21
N ASN A 17 35.67 29.21 -15.37
CA ASN A 17 34.75 28.86 -14.30
C ASN A 17 33.35 28.65 -14.87
N TYR A 18 32.74 27.50 -14.59
CA TYR A 18 31.34 27.24 -14.88
C TYR A 18 30.58 27.09 -13.57
N ILE A 19 29.50 27.86 -13.42
CA ILE A 19 28.54 27.64 -12.34
C ILE A 19 27.61 26.53 -12.81
N VAL A 20 27.55 25.42 -12.08
CA VAL A 20 26.74 24.25 -12.44
C VAL A 20 25.74 24.00 -11.31
N ASN A 21 24.47 23.83 -11.68
CA ASN A 21 23.45 23.48 -10.71
C ASN A 21 23.32 21.96 -10.64
N ARG A 22 23.40 21.40 -9.44
CA ARG A 22 23.14 19.97 -9.22
C ARG A 22 21.65 19.77 -8.97
N LEU A 23 21.03 18.96 -9.82
CA LEU A 23 19.67 18.48 -9.66
C LEU A 23 19.71 17.04 -9.13
N ILE A 24 19.19 16.83 -7.91
CA ILE A 24 19.01 15.48 -7.35
C ILE A 24 17.53 15.15 -7.41
N ILE A 25 17.21 14.05 -8.10
CA ILE A 25 15.84 13.55 -8.25
C ILE A 25 15.71 12.30 -7.39
N ILE A 26 14.84 12.36 -6.39
CA ILE A 26 14.47 11.21 -5.56
C ILE A 26 13.08 10.77 -6.01
N GLY A 27 13.04 9.60 -6.66
CA GLY A 27 11.80 9.00 -7.16
C GLY A 27 11.06 8.18 -6.08
N ASN A 28 9.82 7.82 -6.39
CA ASN A 28 9.10 6.76 -5.68
C ASN A 28 9.90 5.45 -5.78
N GLY A 29 10.02 4.71 -4.67
CA GLY A 29 10.78 3.46 -4.62
C GLY A 29 12.23 3.64 -4.16
N PHE A 30 12.66 4.85 -3.81
CA PHE A 30 13.93 5.07 -3.11
C PHE A 30 13.99 4.29 -1.79
N ASP A 31 12.92 4.37 -1.01
CA ASP A 31 12.65 3.57 0.18
C ASP A 31 12.74 2.05 -0.10
N LEU A 32 12.10 1.58 -1.17
CA LEU A 32 12.14 0.17 -1.59
C LEU A 32 13.55 -0.29 -1.98
N ALA A 33 14.31 0.55 -2.69
CA ALA A 33 15.69 0.27 -3.07
C ALA A 33 16.62 0.12 -1.85
N HIS A 34 16.23 0.70 -0.71
CA HIS A 34 16.93 0.57 0.56
C HIS A 34 16.28 -0.47 1.50
N GLY A 35 15.40 -1.32 0.97
CA GLY A 35 14.83 -2.46 1.69
C GLY A 35 13.75 -2.12 2.70
N LEU A 36 13.18 -0.91 2.67
CA LEU A 36 12.05 -0.57 3.53
C LEU A 36 10.77 -1.26 3.02
N GLU A 37 9.94 -1.76 3.94
CA GLU A 37 8.65 -2.42 3.66
C GLU A 37 7.57 -1.39 3.31
N THR A 38 7.80 -0.56 2.31
CA THR A 38 6.91 0.53 1.91
C THR A 38 6.10 0.21 0.66
N LYS A 39 6.06 -1.06 0.23
CA LYS A 39 5.18 -1.44 -0.88
C LYS A 39 3.74 -1.29 -0.41
N TYR A 40 2.84 -0.91 -1.33
CA TYR A 40 1.42 -0.87 -1.03
C TYR A 40 0.88 -2.22 -0.54
N ASN A 41 1.44 -3.33 -0.99
CA ASN A 41 1.06 -4.65 -0.48
C ASN A 41 1.44 -4.85 1.00
N ASP A 42 2.60 -4.35 1.43
CA ASP A 42 3.05 -4.44 2.83
C ASP A 42 2.08 -3.67 3.72
N PHE A 43 1.68 -2.47 3.28
CA PHE A 43 0.62 -1.69 3.90
C PHE A 43 -0.72 -2.43 3.95
N MET A 44 -1.19 -3.02 2.84
CA MET A 44 -2.49 -3.73 2.80
C MET A 44 -2.48 -4.95 3.73
N LEU A 45 -1.37 -5.69 3.75
CA LEU A 45 -1.17 -6.81 4.65
C LEU A 45 -1.20 -6.36 6.11
N TRP A 46 -0.50 -5.28 6.46
CA TRP A 46 -0.54 -4.68 7.79
C TRP A 46 -1.94 -4.23 8.18
N TYR A 47 -2.64 -3.53 7.28
CA TYR A 47 -3.98 -3.01 7.52
C TYR A 47 -4.97 -4.15 7.81
N LEU A 48 -4.97 -5.21 7.01
CA LEU A 48 -5.83 -6.37 7.27
C LEU A 48 -5.47 -7.09 8.57
N LYS A 49 -4.18 -7.28 8.87
CA LYS A 49 -3.77 -7.86 10.16
C LYS A 49 -4.27 -7.03 11.34
N LYS A 50 -4.17 -5.70 11.27
CA LYS A 50 -4.69 -4.77 12.28
C LYS A 50 -6.21 -4.93 12.46
N CYS A 51 -6.97 -4.93 11.37
CA CYS A 51 -8.44 -5.01 11.44
C CYS A 51 -8.91 -6.38 11.97
N TYR A 52 -8.41 -7.48 11.39
CA TYR A 52 -8.80 -8.84 11.80
C TYR A 52 -8.25 -9.21 13.18
N GLY A 53 -7.07 -8.73 13.56
CA GLY A 53 -6.54 -8.86 14.92
C GLY A 53 -7.44 -8.19 15.95
N ASN A 54 -7.84 -6.94 15.70
CA ASN A 54 -8.78 -6.23 16.58
C ASN A 54 -10.12 -6.97 16.71
N ALA A 55 -10.68 -7.49 15.61
CA ALA A 55 -11.90 -8.30 15.67
C ALA A 55 -11.68 -9.58 16.49
N TYR A 56 -10.58 -10.30 16.26
CA TYR A 56 -10.33 -11.54 16.99
C TYR A 56 -10.25 -11.35 18.51
N GLU A 57 -9.53 -10.32 18.94
CA GLU A 57 -9.26 -9.99 20.34
C GLU A 57 -10.41 -9.29 21.04
N LYS A 58 -11.03 -8.29 20.39
CA LYS A 58 -12.03 -7.39 20.99
C LYS A 58 -13.47 -7.71 20.57
N GLY A 59 -13.68 -8.60 19.60
CA GLY A 59 -14.98 -9.03 19.11
C GLY A 59 -15.28 -8.55 17.69
N ASP A 60 -16.01 -7.45 17.57
CA ASP A 60 -16.28 -6.85 16.26
C ASP A 60 -15.28 -5.73 15.97
N TYR A 61 -15.00 -5.49 14.70
CA TYR A 61 -14.22 -4.35 14.24
C TYR A 61 -14.99 -3.57 13.17
N GLU A 62 -14.85 -2.25 13.18
CA GLU A 62 -15.49 -1.40 12.18
C GLU A 62 -14.67 -0.12 11.98
N ASP A 63 -14.46 0.24 10.72
CA ASP A 63 -13.98 1.54 10.30
C ASP A 63 -14.71 2.03 9.04
N ASP A 64 -14.22 3.09 8.40
CA ASP A 64 -14.86 3.69 7.22
C ASP A 64 -14.81 2.78 5.99
N LEU A 65 -13.92 1.78 5.94
CA LEU A 65 -13.74 0.91 4.79
C LEU A 65 -14.42 -0.46 4.96
N LEU A 66 -14.48 -1.00 6.17
CA LEU A 66 -15.02 -2.35 6.40
C LEU A 66 -15.59 -2.55 7.82
N THR A 67 -16.43 -3.57 7.93
CA THR A 67 -16.94 -4.13 9.19
C THR A 67 -16.57 -5.61 9.25
N ILE A 68 -16.03 -6.09 10.37
CA ILE A 68 -15.71 -7.50 10.63
C ILE A 68 -16.51 -7.94 11.85
N LYS A 69 -17.34 -8.96 11.67
CA LYS A 69 -18.12 -9.58 12.73
C LYS A 69 -17.55 -10.95 13.06
N LYS A 70 -17.37 -11.25 14.34
CA LYS A 70 -16.94 -12.59 14.76
C LYS A 70 -18.11 -13.57 14.61
N VAL A 71 -17.87 -14.70 13.96
CA VAL A 71 -18.86 -15.76 13.80
C VAL A 71 -18.40 -17.03 14.49
N ILE A 72 -19.36 -17.79 14.99
CA ILE A 72 -19.10 -19.12 15.55
C ILE A 72 -18.94 -20.10 14.38
N PRO A 73 -17.82 -20.83 14.29
CA PRO A 73 -17.64 -21.83 13.24
C PRO A 73 -18.80 -22.81 13.21
N ARG A 74 -19.38 -23.04 12.02
CA ARG A 74 -20.53 -23.95 11.86
C ARG A 74 -20.16 -25.43 12.04
N HIS A 75 -18.88 -25.78 11.96
CA HIS A 75 -18.41 -27.16 11.97
C HIS A 75 -17.24 -27.36 12.94
N ALA A 76 -17.44 -28.26 13.91
CA ALA A 76 -16.51 -28.51 15.02
C ALA A 76 -15.22 -29.25 14.63
N TRP A 77 -15.13 -29.79 13.41
CA TRP A 77 -13.98 -30.57 12.92
C TRP A 77 -12.95 -29.74 12.15
N PHE A 78 -13.17 -28.45 11.93
CA PHE A 78 -12.14 -27.58 11.37
C PHE A 78 -11.08 -27.23 12.41
N THR A 79 -9.84 -27.10 11.95
CA THR A 79 -8.74 -26.72 12.82
C THR A 79 -8.90 -25.28 13.31
N LYS A 80 -8.56 -25.02 14.57
CA LYS A 80 -8.61 -23.68 15.16
C LYS A 80 -7.45 -22.86 14.60
N ILE A 81 -7.72 -21.59 14.25
CA ILE A 81 -6.66 -20.64 13.86
C ILE A 81 -5.80 -20.33 15.09
N ASN A 82 -4.48 -20.46 14.96
CA ASN A 82 -3.51 -20.10 16.00
C ASN A 82 -3.37 -18.57 16.15
N SER A 83 -3.33 -17.84 15.03
CA SER A 83 -3.30 -16.38 14.98
C SER A 83 -3.98 -15.86 13.71
N THR A 84 -4.72 -14.76 13.80
CA THR A 84 -5.26 -14.08 12.61
C THR A 84 -4.14 -13.59 11.69
N SER A 85 -3.00 -13.19 12.24
CA SER A 85 -1.85 -12.77 11.43
C SER A 85 -1.36 -13.90 10.52
N ASP A 86 -1.29 -15.13 11.05
CA ASP A 86 -0.86 -16.30 10.28
C ASP A 86 -1.86 -16.63 9.17
N LEU A 87 -3.17 -16.54 9.46
CA LEU A 87 -4.20 -16.71 8.44
C LEU A 87 -4.04 -15.67 7.31
N ILE A 88 -3.95 -14.39 7.66
CA ILE A 88 -3.89 -13.30 6.67
C ILE A 88 -2.61 -13.41 5.84
N ASN A 89 -1.47 -13.75 6.46
CA ASN A 89 -0.22 -14.04 5.76
C ASN A 89 -0.36 -15.21 4.78
N HIS A 90 -0.97 -16.30 5.23
CA HIS A 90 -1.20 -17.48 4.40
C HIS A 90 -2.05 -17.14 3.17
N LEU A 91 -3.16 -16.42 3.37
CA LEU A 91 -4.01 -15.99 2.26
C LEU A 91 -3.24 -15.10 1.28
N TYR A 92 -2.53 -14.09 1.79
CA TYR A 92 -1.72 -13.18 0.98
C TYR A 92 -0.69 -13.89 0.10
N THR A 93 -0.02 -14.91 0.66
CA THR A 93 1.06 -15.65 -0.02
C THR A 93 0.56 -16.71 -0.99
N THR A 94 -0.65 -17.25 -0.80
CA THR A 94 -1.15 -18.38 -1.60
C THR A 94 -2.19 -17.99 -2.65
N VAL A 95 -3.18 -17.19 -2.28
CA VAL A 95 -4.39 -16.95 -3.10
C VAL A 95 -4.81 -15.47 -3.15
N GLY A 96 -4.09 -14.59 -2.46
CA GLY A 96 -4.48 -13.20 -2.25
C GLY A 96 -5.66 -13.07 -1.29
N PHE A 97 -6.32 -11.91 -1.32
CA PHE A 97 -7.39 -11.59 -0.37
C PHE A 97 -8.81 -11.90 -0.87
N ASN A 98 -8.97 -12.52 -2.04
CA ASN A 98 -10.28 -12.89 -2.57
C ASN A 98 -11.13 -13.74 -1.60
N PRO A 99 -10.57 -14.72 -0.86
CA PRO A 99 -11.37 -15.47 0.12
C PRO A 99 -11.94 -14.62 1.26
N LEU A 100 -11.27 -13.51 1.61
CA LEU A 100 -11.78 -12.53 2.57
C LEU A 100 -12.89 -11.68 1.95
N ILE A 101 -12.72 -11.28 0.69
CA ILE A 101 -13.69 -10.47 -0.07
C ILE A 101 -15.02 -11.21 -0.23
N HIS A 102 -14.95 -12.52 -0.49
CA HIS A 102 -16.11 -13.37 -0.73
C HIS A 102 -16.72 -13.98 0.53
N ASN A 103 -16.09 -13.78 1.70
CA ASN A 103 -16.44 -14.46 2.94
C ASN A 103 -16.52 -15.98 2.77
N ASP A 104 -15.48 -16.57 2.16
CA ASP A 104 -15.41 -18.01 1.99
C ASP A 104 -15.58 -18.69 3.35
N ALA A 105 -16.40 -19.73 3.40
CA ALA A 105 -16.74 -20.40 4.65
C ALA A 105 -15.52 -21.07 5.31
N ASN A 106 -14.57 -21.51 4.48
CA ASN A 106 -13.36 -22.22 4.90
C ASN A 106 -12.15 -21.77 4.09
N TYR A 107 -10.97 -21.85 4.70
CA TYR A 107 -9.68 -21.55 4.09
C TYR A 107 -8.79 -22.80 4.09
N ARG A 108 -8.23 -23.13 2.93
CA ARG A 108 -7.21 -24.19 2.80
C ARG A 108 -5.86 -23.65 3.22
N LEU A 109 -5.32 -24.17 4.31
CA LEU A 109 -3.96 -23.86 4.77
C LEU A 109 -2.91 -24.70 4.02
N ASN A 110 -3.25 -25.94 3.68
CA ASN A 110 -2.45 -26.84 2.85
C ASN A 110 -3.34 -27.97 2.33
N GLU A 111 -2.75 -28.96 1.65
CA GLU A 111 -3.48 -30.10 1.08
C GLU A 111 -4.28 -30.92 2.10
N LEU A 112 -3.89 -30.88 3.38
CA LEU A 112 -4.44 -31.73 4.44
C LEU A 112 -5.19 -30.94 5.53
N GLN A 113 -5.14 -29.60 5.50
CA GLN A 113 -5.65 -28.75 6.56
C GLN A 113 -6.57 -27.65 6.02
N GLU A 114 -7.82 -27.71 6.46
CA GLU A 114 -8.81 -26.65 6.30
C GLU A 114 -9.15 -26.01 7.65
N VAL A 115 -9.44 -24.71 7.60
CA VAL A 115 -9.88 -23.93 8.75
C VAL A 115 -11.19 -23.25 8.40
N SER A 116 -12.16 -23.27 9.32
CA SER A 116 -13.38 -22.48 9.18
C SER A 116 -13.06 -21.01 9.36
N ASN A 117 -13.62 -20.17 8.49
CA ASN A 117 -13.56 -18.73 8.62
C ASN A 117 -14.35 -18.28 9.87
N PRO A 118 -13.70 -17.70 10.90
CA PRO A 118 -14.38 -17.25 12.11
C PRO A 118 -14.88 -15.80 11.99
N PHE A 119 -14.89 -15.24 10.78
CA PHE A 119 -15.30 -13.85 10.52
C PHE A 119 -16.33 -13.75 9.41
N ASN A 120 -17.16 -12.71 9.51
CA ASN A 120 -17.99 -12.23 8.41
C ASN A 120 -17.64 -10.76 8.16
N THR A 121 -17.08 -10.47 6.98
CA THR A 121 -16.52 -9.18 6.60
C THR A 121 -17.40 -8.49 5.58
N THR A 122 -17.84 -7.27 5.88
CA THR A 122 -18.57 -6.40 4.97
C THR A 122 -17.68 -5.26 4.52
N PHE A 123 -17.43 -5.14 3.22
CA PHE A 123 -16.68 -4.03 2.66
C PHE A 123 -17.63 -2.87 2.35
N LYS A 124 -17.44 -1.75 3.05
CA LYS A 124 -18.16 -0.49 2.80
C LYS A 124 -17.58 0.26 1.61
N SER A 125 -16.27 0.11 1.40
CA SER A 125 -15.54 0.73 0.29
C SER A 125 -15.38 -0.23 -0.89
N ASP A 126 -16.02 0.11 -2.01
CA ASP A 126 -15.78 -0.56 -3.30
C ASP A 126 -14.32 -0.41 -3.76
N PHE A 127 -13.71 0.74 -3.47
CA PHE A 127 -12.31 1.00 -3.83
C PHE A 127 -11.35 0.11 -3.04
N LEU A 128 -11.54 -0.06 -1.73
CA LEU A 128 -10.74 -1.02 -0.95
C LEU A 128 -10.92 -2.44 -1.53
N ARG A 129 -12.15 -2.86 -1.82
CA ARG A 129 -12.42 -4.19 -2.39
C ARG A 129 -11.68 -4.39 -3.72
N LEU A 130 -11.66 -3.37 -4.58
CA LEU A 130 -10.90 -3.38 -5.83
C LEU A 130 -9.40 -3.57 -5.56
N LEU A 131 -8.81 -2.78 -4.66
CA LEU A 131 -7.38 -2.87 -4.35
C LEU A 131 -7.02 -4.25 -3.80
N LEU A 132 -7.82 -4.78 -2.86
CA LEU A 132 -7.59 -6.09 -2.26
C LEU A 132 -7.70 -7.23 -3.29
N SER A 133 -8.59 -7.12 -4.27
CA SER A 133 -8.72 -8.12 -5.36
C SER A 133 -7.47 -8.19 -6.25
N LYS A 134 -6.67 -7.11 -6.26
CA LYS A 134 -5.41 -6.98 -7.01
C LYS A 134 -4.17 -7.24 -6.15
N CYS A 135 -4.32 -7.37 -4.84
CA CYS A 135 -3.23 -7.62 -3.90
C CYS A 135 -2.96 -9.12 -3.72
N ASN A 136 -1.75 -9.55 -4.06
CA ASN A 136 -1.15 -10.80 -3.63
C ASN A 136 0.38 -10.66 -3.57
N PHE A 137 1.08 -11.71 -3.13
CA PHE A 137 2.53 -11.69 -2.99
C PHE A 137 3.30 -11.36 -4.28
N SER A 138 2.75 -11.72 -5.44
CA SER A 138 3.39 -11.60 -6.75
C SER A 138 2.93 -10.40 -7.57
N THR A 139 1.96 -9.62 -7.08
CA THR A 139 1.44 -8.44 -7.80
C THR A 139 2.00 -7.14 -7.25
N TRP A 140 1.93 -6.09 -8.06
CA TRP A 140 2.19 -4.74 -7.62
C TRP A 140 0.93 -3.91 -7.86
N VAL A 141 0.39 -3.33 -6.80
CA VAL A 141 -0.77 -2.44 -6.88
C VAL A 141 -0.30 -1.00 -6.97
N GLU A 142 -0.61 -0.36 -8.08
CA GLU A 142 -0.40 1.08 -8.30
C GLU A 142 -1.67 1.83 -7.89
N VAL A 143 -1.78 2.15 -6.59
CA VAL A 143 -3.02 2.71 -6.02
C VAL A 143 -3.44 4.01 -6.71
N GLU A 144 -2.48 4.86 -7.11
CA GLU A 144 -2.78 6.09 -7.86
C GLU A 144 -3.42 5.81 -9.22
N ASN A 145 -2.93 4.79 -9.93
CA ASN A 145 -3.49 4.38 -11.22
C ASN A 145 -4.89 3.80 -11.03
N GLU A 146 -5.09 2.94 -10.03
CA GLU A 146 -6.40 2.36 -9.71
C GLU A 146 -7.43 3.44 -9.36
N TYR A 147 -7.04 4.42 -8.54
CA TYR A 147 -7.88 5.56 -8.21
C TYR A 147 -8.23 6.38 -9.46
N TYR A 148 -7.25 6.65 -10.33
CA TYR A 148 -7.46 7.39 -11.57
C TYR A 148 -8.40 6.64 -12.55
N GLU A 149 -8.27 5.32 -12.65
CA GLU A 149 -9.19 4.51 -13.45
C GLU A 149 -10.62 4.53 -12.90
N GLU A 150 -10.80 4.47 -11.58
CA GLU A 150 -12.11 4.61 -10.96
C GLU A 150 -12.70 6.01 -11.18
N LEU A 151 -11.90 7.07 -11.10
CA LEU A 151 -12.33 8.43 -11.45
C LEU A 151 -12.84 8.51 -12.89
N LYS A 152 -12.10 7.94 -13.85
CA LYS A 152 -12.52 7.88 -15.25
C LYS A 152 -13.81 7.08 -15.42
N ARG A 153 -13.94 5.93 -14.76
CA ARG A 153 -15.18 5.13 -14.78
C ARG A 153 -16.37 5.94 -14.28
N ILE A 154 -16.23 6.66 -13.17
CA ILE A 154 -17.31 7.52 -12.63
C ILE A 154 -17.63 8.66 -13.61
N LEU A 155 -16.61 9.27 -14.23
CA LEU A 155 -16.76 10.35 -15.19
C LEU A 155 -17.56 9.92 -16.43
N TYR A 156 -17.29 8.71 -16.95
CA TYR A 156 -17.84 8.22 -18.23
C TYR A 156 -19.05 7.29 -18.10
N ALA A 157 -19.23 6.57 -16.99
CA ALA A 157 -20.25 5.52 -16.88
C ALA A 157 -21.66 6.02 -16.52
N SER A 158 -21.78 7.19 -15.86
CA SER A 158 -23.06 7.67 -15.33
C SER A 158 -23.51 8.95 -16.02
N LYS A 159 -24.61 8.88 -16.80
CA LYS A 159 -25.37 10.06 -17.25
C LYS A 159 -26.32 10.59 -16.17
N ASP A 160 -26.44 9.88 -15.04
CA ASP A 160 -27.31 10.25 -13.92
C ASP A 160 -26.64 11.36 -13.08
N PRO A 161 -27.22 12.57 -13.02
CA PRO A 161 -26.65 13.72 -12.33
C PRO A 161 -26.60 13.56 -10.80
N TYR A 162 -27.38 12.65 -10.20
CA TYR A 162 -27.42 12.46 -8.75
C TYR A 162 -26.49 11.35 -8.27
N ARG A 163 -26.37 10.25 -9.03
CA ARG A 163 -25.50 9.11 -8.65
C ARG A 163 -24.02 9.40 -8.83
N LYS A 164 -23.66 10.26 -9.78
CA LYS A 164 -22.26 10.57 -10.09
C LYS A 164 -21.55 11.30 -8.93
N PRO A 165 -22.11 12.38 -8.34
CA PRO A 165 -21.54 13.01 -7.16
C PRO A 165 -21.38 12.06 -5.98
N GLN A 166 -22.35 11.19 -5.73
CA GLN A 166 -22.28 10.22 -4.64
C GLN A 166 -21.11 9.25 -4.80
N LYS A 167 -21.00 8.58 -5.96
CA LYS A 167 -19.89 7.65 -6.24
C LYS A 167 -18.52 8.34 -6.14
N LEU A 168 -18.43 9.58 -6.61
CA LEU A 168 -17.20 10.36 -6.50
C LEU A 168 -16.85 10.64 -5.04
N ASN A 169 -17.84 11.00 -4.23
CA ASN A 169 -17.64 11.23 -2.80
C ASN A 169 -17.21 9.94 -2.08
N ASP A 170 -17.85 8.81 -2.39
CA ASP A 170 -17.52 7.51 -1.80
C ASP A 170 -16.08 7.08 -2.15
N LEU A 171 -15.65 7.29 -3.41
CA LEU A 171 -14.29 7.04 -3.86
C LEU A 171 -13.28 7.94 -3.14
N ASN A 172 -13.55 9.25 -3.07
CA ASN A 172 -12.67 10.22 -2.42
C ASN A 172 -12.53 9.94 -0.92
N ASN A 173 -13.63 9.64 -0.23
CA ASN A 173 -13.62 9.31 1.19
C ASN A 173 -12.87 8.01 1.46
N SER A 174 -13.08 7.00 0.62
CA SER A 174 -12.32 5.74 0.70
C SER A 174 -10.83 6.00 0.55
N PHE A 175 -10.44 6.79 -0.45
CA PHE A 175 -9.03 7.07 -0.71
C PHE A 175 -8.39 7.91 0.40
N ALA A 176 -9.09 8.92 0.91
CA ALA A 176 -8.64 9.73 2.04
C ALA A 176 -8.41 8.87 3.30
N PHE A 177 -9.31 7.91 3.58
CA PHE A 177 -9.14 7.00 4.71
C PHE A 177 -7.97 6.02 4.48
N ILE A 178 -7.79 5.50 3.27
CA ILE A 178 -6.63 4.67 2.92
C ILE A 178 -5.31 5.43 3.14
N ILE A 179 -5.25 6.70 2.72
CA ILE A 179 -4.08 7.58 2.96
C ILE A 179 -3.82 7.71 4.46
N LYS A 180 -4.85 7.97 5.27
CA LYS A 180 -4.71 8.06 6.73
C LYS A 180 -4.16 6.76 7.34
N GLN A 181 -4.65 5.59 6.90
CA GLN A 181 -4.15 4.30 7.38
C GLN A 181 -2.71 4.04 6.92
N LEU A 182 -2.34 4.48 5.71
CA LEU A 182 -0.97 4.41 5.21
C LEU A 182 -0.03 5.28 6.06
N GLU A 183 -0.43 6.50 6.42
CA GLU A 183 0.34 7.35 7.33
C GLU A 183 0.55 6.70 8.70
N GLU A 184 -0.45 6.01 9.23
CA GLU A 184 -0.31 5.22 10.46
C GLU A 184 0.67 4.06 10.28
N TYR A 185 0.58 3.33 9.17
CA TYR A 185 1.49 2.24 8.86
C TYR A 185 2.95 2.71 8.76
N LEU A 186 3.20 3.80 8.03
CA LEU A 186 4.55 4.33 7.83
C LEU A 186 5.22 4.72 9.16
N LYS A 187 4.45 5.14 10.17
CA LYS A 187 4.96 5.41 11.52
C LYS A 187 5.41 4.15 12.27
N THR A 188 4.96 2.97 11.85
CA THR A 188 5.37 1.69 12.44
C THR A 188 6.66 1.14 11.84
N ILE A 189 7.07 1.64 10.67
CA ILE A 189 8.29 1.22 10.01
C ILE A 189 9.49 1.77 10.80
N PRO A 190 10.47 0.93 11.15
CA PRO A 190 11.66 1.39 11.84
C PRO A 190 12.36 2.49 11.04
N GLN A 191 12.69 3.60 11.70
CA GLN A 191 13.51 4.63 11.10
C GLN A 191 14.93 4.10 10.99
N SER A 192 15.36 3.72 9.80
CA SER A 192 16.76 3.40 9.55
C SER A 192 17.61 4.64 9.82
N SER A 193 18.78 4.45 10.44
CA SER A 193 19.78 5.51 10.50
C SER A 193 20.09 5.95 9.08
N LEU A 194 20.09 7.26 8.83
CA LEU A 194 20.53 7.84 7.55
C LEU A 194 21.80 7.13 7.09
N HIS A 195 21.77 6.52 5.91
CA HIS A 195 23.00 5.95 5.35
C HIS A 195 24.01 7.10 5.24
N PRO A 196 25.20 6.99 5.86
CA PRO A 196 26.13 8.11 5.96
C PRO A 196 26.51 8.65 4.58
N GLY A 197 26.58 7.77 3.58
CA GLY A 197 26.83 8.14 2.19
C GLY A 197 25.78 9.03 1.52
N PHE A 198 24.58 9.22 2.07
CA PHE A 198 23.62 10.17 1.48
C PHE A 198 24.09 11.61 1.65
N GLY A 199 24.66 11.97 2.80
CA GLY A 199 25.27 13.29 2.99
C GLY A 199 26.38 13.54 1.96
N ASP A 200 27.21 12.52 1.75
CA ASP A 200 28.30 12.57 0.79
C ASP A 200 27.82 12.83 -0.65
N ILE A 201 26.63 12.37 -1.04
CA ILE A 201 26.08 12.66 -2.38
C ILE A 201 25.83 14.16 -2.55
N PHE A 202 25.31 14.83 -1.53
CA PHE A 202 25.07 16.28 -1.58
C PHE A 202 26.39 17.08 -1.56
N GLU A 203 27.38 16.59 -0.82
CA GLU A 203 28.67 17.27 -0.63
C GLU A 203 29.72 16.94 -1.70
N SER A 204 29.56 15.81 -2.40
CA SER A 204 30.52 15.34 -3.43
C SER A 204 30.75 16.40 -4.50
N PRO A 205 31.95 16.52 -5.08
CA PRO A 205 32.18 17.43 -6.20
C PRO A 205 31.42 16.96 -7.45
N ILE A 206 30.91 17.89 -8.26
CA ILE A 206 30.34 17.56 -9.57
C ILE A 206 31.48 17.21 -10.54
N TYR A 207 31.46 16.00 -11.07
CA TYR A 207 32.44 15.54 -12.05
C TYR A 207 32.02 15.95 -13.46
N LYS A 208 33.00 16.18 -14.34
CA LYS A 208 32.77 16.59 -15.73
C LYS A 208 31.88 15.62 -16.51
N THR A 209 31.92 14.34 -16.17
CA THR A 209 31.12 13.26 -16.74
C THR A 209 29.64 13.35 -16.40
N GLU A 210 29.27 14.08 -15.34
CA GLU A 210 27.89 14.23 -14.86
C GLU A 210 27.18 15.42 -15.50
N ILE A 211 27.90 16.24 -16.27
CA ILE A 211 27.35 17.45 -16.87
C ILE A 211 26.74 17.11 -18.24
N LEU A 212 25.42 17.15 -18.29
CA LEU A 212 24.66 17.12 -19.54
C LEU A 212 25.00 18.35 -20.38
N LYS A 213 25.69 18.14 -21.50
CA LYS A 213 25.89 19.18 -22.51
C LYS A 213 24.67 19.18 -23.42
N THR A 214 23.87 20.24 -23.36
CA THR A 214 22.90 20.54 -24.42
C THR A 214 23.68 20.79 -25.72
N LYS A 215 23.34 20.05 -26.78
CA LYS A 215 23.88 20.27 -28.13
C LYS A 215 23.49 21.62 -28.67
#